data_AF-A0A2E2WBR4-F1
#
_entry.id   AF-A0A2E2WBR4-F1
#
_cell.length_a   1.000
_cell.length_b   1.000
_cell.length_c   1.000
_cell.angle_alpha   90.00
_cell.angle_beta   90.00
_cell.angle_gamma   90.00
#
_symmetry.space_group_name_H-M   'P 1'
#
loop_
_entity.id
_entity.type
_entity.pdbx_description
1 polymer ?
#
loop_
_entity_poly.entity_id
_entity_poly.type
_entity_poly.pdbx_seq_one_letter_code
_entity_poly.pdbx_strand_id
1 'polypeptide(L)'
;QPIKPFCDKQLCKTRKYGVGTTGLSNDLSSLTKINGDPPIWILNVDGNRVELTTNGLTAQSQFQRECVAQVNKFPVMVNQRAWQTRIQLLLDNVTIVEVPPDATLKGEFEDLLHAFCCERAKGEEKEDILQGVAVWLESRVFFQVKDLKKHLSVNDFNHYTSNRITLRLQDLNAEKMFWRVRGKGVHVWSLPQSYFEGEETEIPLPELPIEEGII
;
A
#
# COMPACT_ATOMS: atom_id res chain seq x y z
N GLN A 1 -1.33 -49.46 -39.63
CA GLN A 1 -2.11 -48.21 -39.77
C GLN A 1 -1.33 -47.23 -40.66
N PRO A 2 -1.89 -46.82 -41.82
CA PRO A 2 -1.17 -46.11 -42.89
C PRO A 2 -0.87 -44.62 -42.63
N ILE A 3 -1.46 -44.01 -41.59
CA ILE A 3 -1.28 -42.58 -41.26
C ILE A 3 0.00 -42.28 -40.46
N LYS A 4 0.61 -43.29 -39.85
CA LYS A 4 1.71 -43.13 -38.89
C LYS A 4 2.96 -42.42 -39.45
N PRO A 5 3.41 -42.64 -40.70
CA PRO A 5 4.58 -41.94 -41.24
C PRO A 5 4.29 -40.52 -41.75
N PHE A 6 3.02 -40.13 -41.89
CA PHE A 6 2.60 -38.80 -42.36
C PHE A 6 2.03 -37.91 -41.23
N CYS A 7 1.94 -38.44 -40.02
CA CYS A 7 1.41 -37.72 -38.86
C CYS A 7 2.49 -36.82 -38.25
N ASP A 8 2.42 -35.52 -38.54
CA ASP A 8 3.17 -34.51 -37.79
C ASP A 8 2.39 -34.12 -36.53
N LYS A 9 2.72 -34.80 -35.44
CA LYS A 9 2.09 -34.59 -34.13
C LYS A 9 2.37 -33.19 -33.58
N GLN A 10 3.52 -32.58 -33.89
CA GLN A 10 3.85 -31.24 -33.37
C GLN A 10 3.02 -30.18 -34.09
N LEU A 11 2.88 -30.29 -35.42
CA LEU A 11 1.99 -29.43 -36.19
C LEU A 11 0.53 -29.64 -35.83
N CYS A 12 0.10 -30.90 -35.59
CA CYS A 12 -1.28 -31.17 -35.21
C CYS A 12 -1.66 -30.49 -33.88
N LYS A 13 -0.75 -30.45 -32.91
CA LYS A 13 -0.97 -29.75 -31.63
C LYS A 13 -1.05 -28.22 -31.74
N THR A 14 -0.75 -27.60 -32.87
CA THR A 14 -0.81 -26.14 -33.04
C THR A 14 -1.99 -25.69 -33.91
N ARG A 15 -2.74 -26.63 -34.51
CA ARG A 15 -3.87 -26.33 -35.41
C ARG A 15 -5.17 -26.19 -34.63
N LYS A 16 -6.04 -25.28 -35.09
CA LYS A 16 -7.37 -24.96 -34.50
C LYS A 16 -8.25 -26.18 -34.19
N TYR A 17 -8.17 -27.24 -34.99
CA TYR A 17 -8.94 -28.49 -34.82
C TYR A 17 -8.05 -29.72 -34.59
N GLY A 18 -6.78 -29.52 -34.24
CA GLY A 18 -5.84 -30.63 -34.11
C GLY A 18 -5.91 -31.32 -32.75
N VAL A 19 -5.32 -32.51 -32.68
CA VAL A 19 -5.26 -33.34 -31.45
C VAL A 19 -4.13 -32.88 -30.54
N GLY A 20 -4.42 -31.82 -29.80
CA GLY A 20 -3.62 -31.26 -28.72
C GLY A 20 -4.50 -30.29 -27.95
N THR A 21 -4.18 -30.01 -26.69
CA THR A 21 -4.83 -29.00 -25.85
C THR A 21 -4.52 -27.57 -26.33
N THR A 22 -4.60 -27.34 -27.63
CA THR A 22 -4.58 -26.01 -28.24
C THR A 22 -5.93 -25.35 -27.99
N GLY A 23 -5.99 -24.51 -26.96
CA GLY A 23 -7.17 -23.69 -26.66
C GLY A 23 -7.53 -23.55 -25.19
N LEU A 24 -6.77 -24.16 -24.27
CA LEU A 24 -7.06 -24.16 -22.83
C LEU A 24 -5.89 -23.67 -21.97
N SER A 25 -4.93 -22.95 -22.56
CA SER A 25 -3.95 -22.20 -21.77
C SER A 25 -4.49 -20.78 -21.64
N ASN A 26 -4.79 -20.37 -20.41
CA ASN A 26 -5.17 -18.98 -20.12
C ASN A 26 -4.03 -18.09 -20.61
N ASP A 27 -4.30 -17.00 -21.31
CA ASP A 27 -3.31 -15.98 -21.62
C ASP A 27 -3.21 -15.02 -20.42
N LEU A 28 -2.00 -14.88 -19.89
CA LEU A 28 -1.72 -14.04 -18.71
C LEU A 28 -0.59 -13.11 -19.09
N SER A 29 -0.85 -11.81 -19.03
CA SER A 29 0.11 -10.79 -19.45
C SER A 29 -0.09 -9.49 -18.65
N SER A 30 0.83 -8.54 -18.83
CA SER A 30 0.69 -7.17 -18.34
C SER A 30 0.43 -7.07 -16.83
N LEU A 31 1.25 -7.75 -16.01
CA LEU A 31 1.14 -7.65 -14.55
C LEU A 31 1.56 -6.25 -14.09
N THR A 32 0.65 -5.57 -13.42
CA THR A 32 0.89 -4.28 -12.78
C THR A 32 0.73 -4.42 -11.27
N LYS A 33 1.70 -3.92 -10.51
CA LYS A 33 1.61 -3.82 -9.05
C LYS A 33 1.34 -2.38 -8.69
N ILE A 34 0.21 -2.12 -8.03
CA ILE A 34 -0.04 -0.86 -7.35
C ILE A 34 0.57 -0.99 -5.94
N ASN A 35 1.59 -0.18 -5.66
CA ASN A 35 2.39 -0.28 -4.44
C ASN A 35 1.72 0.37 -3.22
N GLY A 36 0.47 -0.01 -2.96
CA GLY A 36 -0.25 0.36 -1.74
C GLY A 36 0.08 -0.56 -0.55
N ASP A 37 -0.53 -0.27 0.60
CA ASP A 37 -0.50 -1.09 1.81
C ASP A 37 -1.95 -1.45 2.19
N PRO A 38 -2.51 -2.60 1.79
CA PRO A 38 -1.89 -3.71 1.06
C PRO A 38 -1.74 -3.46 -0.46
N PRO A 39 -0.81 -4.15 -1.14
CA PRO A 39 -0.61 -4.00 -2.58
C PRO A 39 -1.77 -4.61 -3.37
N ILE A 40 -2.14 -3.95 -4.46
CA ILE A 40 -3.14 -4.43 -5.41
C ILE A 40 -2.41 -4.86 -6.69
N TRP A 41 -2.75 -6.06 -7.18
CA TRP A 41 -2.17 -6.61 -8.40
C TRP A 41 -3.20 -6.59 -9.50
N ILE A 42 -2.88 -5.98 -10.63
CA ILE A 42 -3.75 -5.98 -11.81
C ILE A 42 -3.10 -6.88 -12.85
N LEU A 43 -3.81 -7.93 -13.27
CA LEU A 43 -3.34 -8.89 -14.25
C LEU A 43 -4.30 -8.93 -15.43
N ASN A 44 -3.77 -8.98 -16.66
CA ASN A 44 -4.57 -9.27 -17.84
C ASN A 44 -4.74 -10.78 -17.98
N VAL A 45 -5.99 -11.25 -18.01
CA VAL A 45 -6.41 -12.64 -18.18
C VAL A 45 -7.32 -12.73 -19.41
N ASP A 46 -6.82 -13.35 -20.47
CA ASP A 46 -7.56 -13.54 -21.74
C ASP A 46 -8.20 -12.24 -22.26
N GLY A 47 -7.47 -11.12 -22.18
CA GLY A 47 -7.92 -9.79 -22.63
C GLY A 47 -8.70 -8.99 -21.59
N ASN A 48 -9.03 -9.55 -20.42
CA ASN A 48 -9.74 -8.85 -19.35
C ASN A 48 -8.80 -8.50 -18.20
N ARG A 49 -8.99 -7.35 -17.57
CA ARG A 49 -8.26 -6.99 -16.34
C ARG A 49 -8.92 -7.61 -15.12
N VAL A 50 -8.12 -8.25 -14.28
CA VAL A 50 -8.52 -8.83 -13.00
C VAL A 50 -7.68 -8.21 -11.90
N GLU A 51 -8.33 -7.74 -10.84
CA GLU A 51 -7.70 -7.22 -9.64
C GLU A 51 -7.49 -8.35 -8.63
N LEU A 52 -6.30 -8.45 -8.06
CA LEU A 52 -5.90 -9.58 -7.21
C LEU A 52 -5.20 -9.06 -5.96
N THR A 53 -5.45 -9.74 -4.84
CA THR A 53 -4.58 -9.66 -3.67
C THR A 53 -3.30 -10.48 -3.89
N THR A 54 -2.27 -10.30 -3.06
CA THR A 54 -1.05 -11.13 -3.13
C THR A 54 -1.37 -12.64 -3.02
N ASN A 55 -2.36 -13.00 -2.19
CA ASN A 55 -2.84 -14.38 -2.10
C ASN A 55 -3.61 -14.80 -3.36
N GLY A 56 -4.42 -13.91 -3.93
CA GLY A 56 -5.11 -14.12 -5.20
C GLY A 56 -4.16 -14.36 -6.37
N LEU A 57 -3.01 -13.68 -6.42
CA LEU A 57 -2.00 -13.85 -7.46
C LEU A 57 -1.20 -15.16 -7.30
N THR A 58 -0.82 -15.50 -6.07
CA THR A 58 0.08 -16.64 -5.81
C THR A 58 -0.66 -17.98 -5.71
N ALA A 59 -1.84 -18.01 -5.08
CA ALA A 59 -2.63 -19.22 -4.93
C ALA A 59 -3.57 -19.42 -6.14
N GLN A 60 -3.29 -20.42 -6.97
CA GLN A 60 -4.03 -20.67 -8.21
C GLN A 60 -5.55 -20.90 -8.00
N SER A 61 -5.94 -21.54 -6.90
CA SER A 61 -7.36 -21.74 -6.57
C SER A 61 -8.07 -20.42 -6.23
N GLN A 62 -7.37 -19.47 -5.62
CA GLN A 62 -7.90 -18.13 -5.36
C GLN A 62 -7.94 -17.31 -6.64
N PHE A 63 -6.89 -17.38 -7.46
CA PHE A 63 -6.87 -16.77 -8.79
C PHE A 63 -8.11 -17.14 -9.63
N GLN A 64 -8.48 -18.43 -9.66
CA GLN A 64 -9.69 -18.86 -10.37
C GLN A 64 -10.96 -18.25 -9.80
N ARG A 65 -11.09 -18.17 -8.48
CA ARG A 65 -12.27 -17.57 -7.83
C ARG A 65 -12.41 -16.09 -8.17
N GLU A 66 -11.30 -15.35 -8.16
CA GLU A 66 -11.26 -13.94 -8.55
C GLU A 66 -11.63 -13.75 -10.02
N CYS A 67 -11.12 -14.61 -10.91
CA CYS A 67 -11.50 -14.58 -12.33
C CYS A 67 -12.98 -14.87 -12.55
N VAL A 68 -13.57 -15.79 -11.79
CA VAL A 68 -15.01 -16.08 -11.85
C VAL A 68 -15.81 -14.87 -11.35
N ALA A 69 -15.41 -14.30 -10.21
CA ALA A 69 -16.10 -13.18 -9.59
C ALA A 69 -16.09 -11.92 -10.45
N GLN A 70 -14.98 -11.62 -11.12
CA GLN A 70 -14.79 -10.35 -11.82
C GLN A 70 -15.06 -10.43 -13.33
N VAL A 71 -14.65 -11.52 -13.97
CA VAL A 71 -14.67 -11.62 -15.44
C VAL A 71 -15.47 -12.81 -15.96
N ASN A 72 -16.18 -13.53 -15.07
CA ASN A 72 -16.99 -14.72 -15.39
C ASN A 72 -16.24 -15.78 -16.21
N LYS A 73 -14.92 -15.85 -16.05
CA LYS A 73 -14.08 -16.86 -16.68
C LYS A 73 -13.60 -17.82 -15.62
N PHE A 74 -13.52 -19.10 -15.98
CA PHE A 74 -12.93 -20.14 -15.14
C PHE A 74 -11.61 -20.61 -15.79
N PRO A 75 -10.48 -19.97 -15.46
CA PRO A 75 -9.19 -20.29 -16.07
C PRO A 75 -8.81 -21.75 -15.78
N VAL A 76 -8.19 -22.46 -16.73
CA VAL A 76 -7.77 -23.85 -16.52
C VAL A 76 -6.60 -23.93 -15.54
N MET A 77 -6.65 -24.88 -14.61
CA MET A 77 -5.54 -25.14 -13.69
C MET A 77 -4.36 -25.80 -14.40
N VAL A 78 -3.17 -25.44 -13.97
CA VAL A 78 -1.91 -26.10 -14.35
C VAL A 78 -1.30 -26.74 -13.10
N ASN A 79 -0.26 -27.56 -13.27
CA ASN A 79 0.46 -28.05 -12.10
C ASN A 79 1.15 -26.89 -11.35
N GLN A 80 1.38 -27.07 -10.05
CA GLN A 80 1.90 -26.02 -9.17
C GLN A 80 3.26 -25.46 -9.64
N ARG A 81 4.16 -26.32 -10.15
CA ARG A 81 5.47 -25.88 -10.65
C ARG A 81 5.33 -24.96 -11.86
N ALA A 82 4.49 -25.33 -12.83
CA ALA A 82 4.21 -24.52 -14.00
C ALA A 82 3.55 -23.19 -13.62
N TRP A 83 2.65 -23.20 -12.63
CA TRP A 83 2.05 -21.98 -12.08
C TRP A 83 3.12 -21.05 -11.48
N GLN A 84 3.98 -21.57 -10.61
CA GLN A 84 5.06 -20.79 -9.99
C GLN A 84 6.00 -20.18 -11.03
N THR A 85 6.45 -20.97 -12.01
CA THR A 85 7.30 -20.47 -13.10
C THR A 85 6.62 -19.35 -13.88
N ARG A 86 5.30 -19.47 -14.11
CA ARG A 86 4.52 -18.46 -14.82
C ARG A 86 4.38 -17.16 -14.03
N ILE A 87 4.08 -17.26 -12.74
CA ILE A 87 4.00 -16.09 -11.86
C ILE A 87 5.37 -15.42 -11.74
N GLN A 88 6.46 -16.19 -11.63
CA GLN A 88 7.81 -15.62 -11.62
C GLN A 88 8.10 -14.81 -12.88
N LEU A 89 7.78 -15.35 -14.07
CA LEU A 89 7.98 -14.64 -15.34
C LEU A 89 7.18 -13.33 -15.42
N LEU A 90 5.97 -13.30 -14.84
CA LEU A 90 5.15 -12.09 -14.75
C LEU A 90 5.74 -11.08 -13.77
N LEU A 91 6.29 -11.55 -12.65
CA LEU A 91 6.97 -10.70 -11.66
C LEU A 91 8.28 -10.12 -12.21
N ASP A 92 9.02 -10.87 -13.03
CA ASP A 92 10.26 -10.40 -13.66
C ASP A 92 10.00 -9.20 -14.61
N ASN A 93 8.78 -9.08 -15.13
CA ASN A 93 8.36 -8.00 -16.04
C ASN A 93 7.24 -7.12 -15.42
N VAL A 94 7.13 -7.09 -14.09
CA VAL A 94 6.06 -6.35 -13.43
C VAL A 94 6.24 -4.84 -13.61
N THR A 95 5.17 -4.15 -13.98
CA THR A 95 5.13 -2.69 -13.92
C THR A 95 4.72 -2.27 -12.51
N ILE A 96 5.59 -1.56 -11.80
CA ILE A 96 5.26 -1.04 -10.46
C ILE A 96 4.76 0.39 -10.64
N VAL A 97 3.53 0.62 -10.20
CA VAL A 97 2.94 1.94 -10.08
C VAL A 97 2.99 2.33 -8.61
N GLU A 98 3.85 3.29 -8.30
CA GLU A 98 3.87 3.93 -6.99
C GLU A 98 2.61 4.79 -6.85
N VAL A 99 1.91 4.64 -5.73
CA VAL A 99 0.80 5.52 -5.38
C VAL A 99 1.41 6.80 -4.78
N PRO A 100 0.92 8.01 -5.09
CA PRO A 100 1.36 9.22 -4.43
C PRO A 100 1.36 9.02 -2.91
N PRO A 101 2.40 9.46 -2.18
CA PRO A 101 2.54 9.18 -0.75
C PRO A 101 1.30 9.63 0.05
N ASP A 102 0.72 10.76 -0.34
CA ASP A 102 -0.50 11.39 0.18
C ASP A 102 -1.79 10.55 -0.07
N ALA A 103 -1.77 9.60 -1.00
CA ALA A 103 -2.85 8.64 -1.23
C ALA A 103 -2.55 7.23 -0.68
N THR A 104 -1.44 7.07 0.06
CA THR A 104 -1.14 5.83 0.77
C THR A 104 -1.67 5.87 2.19
N LEU A 105 -2.05 4.71 2.75
CA LEU A 105 -2.39 4.59 4.17
C LEU A 105 -1.27 5.08 5.11
N LYS A 106 -0.02 5.10 4.62
CA LYS A 106 1.12 5.62 5.35
C LYS A 106 1.08 7.15 5.41
N GLY A 107 0.90 7.82 4.27
CA GLY A 107 0.78 9.28 4.21
C GLY A 107 -0.44 9.76 5.00
N GLU A 108 -1.59 9.13 4.81
CA GLU A 108 -2.81 9.44 5.57
C GLU A 108 -2.60 9.30 7.09
N PHE A 109 -1.84 8.28 7.53
CA PHE A 109 -1.48 8.13 8.95
C PHE A 109 -0.55 9.25 9.44
N GLU A 110 0.44 9.64 8.64
CA GLU A 110 1.39 10.71 8.97
C GLU A 110 0.69 12.08 9.04
N ASP A 111 -0.22 12.35 8.11
CA ASP A 111 -1.05 13.56 8.09
C ASP A 111 -1.95 13.63 9.33
N LEU A 112 -2.63 12.52 9.66
CA LEU A 112 -3.47 12.47 10.88
C LEU A 112 -2.65 12.54 12.17
N LEU A 113 -1.42 12.02 12.17
CA LEU A 113 -0.50 12.16 13.28
C LEU A 113 -0.07 13.63 13.45
N HIS A 114 0.24 14.31 12.34
CA HIS A 114 0.55 15.74 12.33
C HIS A 114 -0.64 16.56 12.82
N ALA A 115 -1.84 16.34 12.29
CA ALA A 115 -3.07 17.00 12.72
C ALA A 115 -3.34 16.79 14.22
N PHE A 116 -3.14 15.57 14.73
CA PHE A 116 -3.27 15.27 16.15
C PHE A 116 -2.31 16.09 17.03
N CYS A 117 -1.06 16.24 16.59
CA CYS A 117 -0.01 16.92 17.33
C CYS A 117 -0.01 18.44 17.17
N CYS A 118 -0.47 18.96 16.03
CA CYS A 118 -0.32 20.36 15.64
C CYS A 118 -1.62 21.17 15.66
N GLU A 119 -2.74 20.58 15.24
CA GLU A 119 -4.00 21.31 15.02
C GLU A 119 -4.95 21.23 16.21
N ARG A 120 -4.70 20.29 17.14
CA ARG A 120 -5.46 20.16 18.39
C ARG A 120 -4.82 20.98 19.51
N ALA A 121 -5.51 21.03 20.65
CA ALA A 121 -4.96 21.63 21.86
C ALA A 121 -3.58 21.06 22.18
N LYS A 122 -2.59 21.94 22.30
CA LYS A 122 -1.20 21.60 22.64
C LYS A 122 -1.01 21.73 24.14
N GLY A 123 -0.58 20.66 24.79
CA GLY A 123 -0.14 20.70 26.18
C GLY A 123 1.31 21.17 26.28
N GLU A 124 1.64 21.92 27.32
CA GLU A 124 3.01 22.37 27.60
C GLU A 124 3.59 21.64 28.83
N GLU A 125 2.73 21.03 29.64
CA GLU A 125 3.12 20.30 30.84
C GLU A 125 2.92 18.80 30.71
N LYS A 126 3.73 18.02 31.44
CA LYS A 126 3.61 16.55 31.47
C LYS A 126 2.22 16.08 31.94
N GLU A 127 1.50 16.92 32.67
CA GLU A 127 0.17 16.60 33.21
C GLU A 127 -0.93 16.61 32.15
N ASP A 128 -0.77 17.42 31.10
CA ASP A 128 -1.72 17.56 30.01
C ASP A 128 -1.86 16.26 29.20
N ILE A 129 -0.86 15.38 29.27
CA ILE A 129 -0.93 14.04 28.67
C ILE A 129 -2.16 13.26 29.17
N LEU A 130 -2.61 13.51 30.41
CA LEU A 130 -3.77 12.84 31.00
C LEU A 130 -5.09 13.31 30.36
N GLN A 131 -5.11 14.49 29.76
CA GLN A 131 -6.25 15.04 29.03
C GLN A 131 -6.36 14.47 27.61
N GLY A 132 -5.37 13.69 27.16
CA GLY A 132 -5.36 13.05 25.85
C GLY A 132 -4.92 13.98 24.71
N VAL A 133 -4.22 15.06 25.05
CA VAL A 133 -3.59 15.98 24.10
C VAL A 133 -2.12 15.64 23.88
N ALA A 134 -1.55 16.12 22.78
CA ALA A 134 -0.12 16.06 22.53
C ALA A 134 0.60 17.12 23.40
N VAL A 135 1.70 16.73 24.04
CA VAL A 135 2.49 17.59 24.93
C VAL A 135 3.80 17.98 24.26
N TRP A 136 4.01 19.27 24.07
CA TRP A 136 5.22 19.83 23.48
C TRP A 136 6.19 20.23 24.59
N LEU A 137 7.29 19.50 24.74
CA LEU A 137 8.24 19.72 25.83
C LEU A 137 9.66 19.36 25.41
N GLU A 138 10.65 20.17 25.80
CA GLU A 138 12.08 19.87 25.64
C GLU A 138 12.46 19.39 24.21
N SER A 139 12.03 20.12 23.16
CA SER A 139 12.27 19.81 21.73
C SER A 139 11.62 18.52 21.19
N ARG A 140 10.71 17.89 21.95
CA ARG A 140 9.96 16.72 21.53
C ARG A 140 8.46 16.92 21.70
N VAL A 141 7.68 16.12 20.99
CA VAL A 141 6.23 16.04 21.11
C VAL A 141 5.87 14.68 21.66
N PHE A 142 5.16 14.66 22.78
CA PHE A 142 4.77 13.47 23.51
C PHE A 142 3.29 13.19 23.37
N PHE A 143 2.92 11.94 23.14
CA PHE A 143 1.52 11.55 23.01
C PHE A 143 1.28 10.09 23.42
N GLN A 144 0.03 9.74 23.67
CA GLN A 144 -0.37 8.36 23.95
C GLN A 144 -0.97 7.70 22.70
N VAL A 145 -0.57 6.47 22.41
CA VAL A 145 -1.13 5.68 21.30
C VAL A 145 -2.64 5.49 21.45
N LYS A 146 -3.16 5.40 22.68
CA LYS A 146 -4.60 5.25 22.92
C LYS A 146 -5.40 6.47 22.42
N ASP A 147 -4.85 7.67 22.54
CA ASP A 147 -5.53 8.92 22.21
C ASP A 147 -5.33 9.25 20.72
N LEU A 148 -4.13 8.97 20.18
CA LEU A 148 -3.90 8.94 18.73
C LEU A 148 -4.87 7.97 18.04
N LYS A 149 -5.04 6.75 18.56
CA LYS A 149 -5.98 5.77 17.98
C LYS A 149 -7.42 6.27 17.96
N LYS A 150 -7.87 6.95 19.03
CA LYS A 150 -9.20 7.58 19.04
C LYS A 150 -9.31 8.65 17.95
N HIS A 151 -8.28 9.46 17.77
CA HIS A 151 -8.26 10.47 16.72
C HIS A 151 -8.30 9.86 15.32
N LEU A 152 -7.52 8.81 15.07
CA LEU A 152 -7.56 8.07 13.81
C LEU A 152 -8.98 7.53 13.52
N SER A 153 -9.62 6.89 14.51
CA SER A 153 -10.98 6.37 14.34
C SER A 153 -12.05 7.45 14.13
N VAL A 154 -11.87 8.66 14.67
CA VAL A 154 -12.79 9.79 14.44
C VAL A 154 -12.67 10.34 13.01
N ASN A 155 -11.50 10.22 12.39
CA ASN A 155 -11.27 10.58 10.99
C ASN A 155 -11.44 9.38 10.04
N ASP A 156 -12.26 8.39 10.43
CA ASP A 156 -12.54 7.16 9.66
C ASP A 156 -11.32 6.28 9.31
N PHE A 157 -10.13 6.58 9.85
CA PHE A 157 -8.92 5.79 9.64
C PHE A 157 -8.91 4.54 10.54
N ASN A 158 -9.53 3.47 10.04
CA ASN A 158 -9.70 2.21 10.79
C ASN A 158 -8.85 1.04 10.26
N HIS A 159 -7.98 1.29 9.28
CA HIS A 159 -7.16 0.26 8.64
C HIS A 159 -6.01 -0.25 9.53
N TYR A 160 -5.48 0.58 10.42
CA TYR A 160 -4.33 0.21 11.26
C TYR A 160 -4.77 -0.34 12.62
N THR A 161 -4.37 -1.59 12.89
CA THR A 161 -4.44 -2.17 14.23
C THR A 161 -3.47 -1.45 15.18
N SER A 162 -3.66 -1.59 16.49
CA SER A 162 -2.76 -0.99 17.49
C SER A 162 -1.29 -1.37 17.26
N ASN A 163 -1.01 -2.60 16.82
CA ASN A 163 0.33 -3.07 16.51
C ASN A 163 0.90 -2.38 15.25
N ARG A 164 0.06 -2.17 14.22
CA ARG A 164 0.47 -1.47 13.00
C ARG A 164 0.81 -0.02 13.30
N ILE A 165 0.02 0.66 14.14
CA ILE A 165 0.34 2.02 14.62
C ILE A 165 1.70 2.06 15.31
N THR A 166 1.98 1.14 16.24
CA THR A 166 3.27 1.14 16.94
C THR A 166 4.45 0.85 16.02
N LEU A 167 4.29 -0.01 15.00
CA LEU A 167 5.34 -0.25 14.00
C LEU A 167 5.58 1.00 13.15
N ARG A 168 4.51 1.70 12.74
CA ARG A 168 4.63 2.95 11.99
C ARG A 168 5.31 4.04 12.79
N LEU A 169 5.00 4.16 14.08
CA LEU A 169 5.73 5.07 14.97
C LEU A 169 7.21 4.71 15.06
N GLN A 170 7.57 3.42 15.10
CA GLN A 170 8.98 2.99 15.06
C GLN A 170 9.66 3.32 13.73
N ASP A 171 8.96 3.14 12.60
CA ASP A 171 9.46 3.53 11.26
C ASP A 171 9.79 5.04 11.19
N LEU A 172 9.05 5.86 11.94
CA LEU A 172 9.26 7.31 12.10
C LEU A 172 10.31 7.67 13.16
N ASN A 173 11.06 6.70 13.69
CA ASN A 173 12.01 6.88 14.79
C ASN A 173 11.38 7.44 16.08
N ALA A 174 10.09 7.14 16.33
CA ALA A 174 9.46 7.52 17.59
C ALA A 174 9.99 6.69 18.76
N GLU A 175 10.28 7.35 19.88
CA GLU A 175 10.78 6.70 21.09
C GLU A 175 9.64 6.41 22.07
N LYS A 176 9.61 5.18 22.58
CA LYS A 176 8.68 4.75 23.61
C LYS A 176 9.26 5.01 25.00
N MET A 177 8.45 5.61 25.87
CA MET A 177 8.83 5.97 27.23
C MET A 177 7.71 5.66 28.22
N PHE A 178 8.07 5.69 29.51
CA PHE A 178 7.12 5.54 30.60
C PHE A 178 7.23 6.74 31.54
N TRP A 179 6.10 7.41 31.75
CA TRP A 179 5.99 8.55 32.65
C TRP A 179 5.15 8.19 33.86
N ARG A 180 5.49 8.80 34.99
CA ARG A 180 4.66 8.78 36.18
C ARG A 180 4.14 10.19 36.44
N VAL A 181 2.85 10.39 36.21
CA VAL A 181 2.19 11.71 36.26
C VAL A 181 1.06 11.63 37.27
N ARG A 182 1.07 12.50 38.29
CA ARG A 182 0.09 12.51 39.39
C ARG A 182 -0.19 11.11 39.98
N GLY A 183 0.87 10.31 40.15
CA GLY A 183 0.77 8.95 40.70
C GLY A 183 0.31 7.87 39.72
N LYS A 184 -0.12 8.22 38.50
CA LYS A 184 -0.49 7.26 37.43
C LYS A 184 0.69 7.00 36.50
N GLY A 185 0.93 5.72 36.19
CA GLY A 185 1.89 5.30 35.17
C GLY A 185 1.28 5.37 33.78
N VAL A 186 1.95 6.02 32.84
CA VAL A 186 1.46 6.24 31.48
C VAL A 186 2.56 5.89 30.47
N HIS A 187 2.23 5.07 29.48
CA HIS A 187 3.10 4.83 28.34
C HIS A 187 2.90 5.91 27.29
N VAL A 188 3.98 6.56 26.92
CA VAL A 188 4.01 7.68 25.98
C VAL A 188 4.99 7.39 24.87
N TRP A 189 4.71 7.95 23.70
CA TRP A 189 5.59 7.95 22.55
C TRP A 189 6.03 9.37 22.26
N SER A 190 7.22 9.53 21.69
CA SER A 190 7.78 10.84 21.40
C SER A 190 8.42 10.91 20.02
N LEU A 191 8.22 12.04 19.36
CA LEU A 191 8.90 12.42 18.12
C LEU A 191 9.58 13.78 18.31
N PRO A 192 10.67 14.07 17.57
CA PRO A 192 11.28 15.41 17.58
C PRO A 192 10.27 16.48 17.12
N GLN A 193 10.33 17.68 17.70
CA GLN A 193 9.48 18.80 17.26
C GLN A 193 9.74 19.19 15.79
N SER A 194 10.98 19.04 15.33
CA SER A 194 11.38 19.26 13.94
C SER A 194 10.68 18.33 12.93
N TYR A 195 10.04 17.24 13.37
CA TYR A 195 9.20 16.42 12.50
C TYR A 195 7.88 17.11 12.14
N PHE A 196 7.40 17.99 13.03
CA PHE A 196 6.11 18.65 12.93
C PHE A 196 6.20 20.11 12.48
N GLU A 197 7.35 20.74 12.71
CA GLU A 197 7.70 22.01 12.09
C GLU A 197 7.89 21.73 10.60
N GLY A 198 6.91 22.11 9.79
CA GLY A 198 7.03 22.00 8.35
C GLY A 198 8.27 22.76 7.89
N GLU A 199 8.97 22.24 6.87
CA GLU A 199 9.79 23.12 6.04
C GLU A 199 8.84 24.20 5.49
N GLU A 200 8.76 25.36 6.14
CA GLU A 200 8.40 26.60 5.48
C GLU A 200 9.48 26.81 4.41
N THR A 201 9.34 26.12 3.29
CA THR A 201 9.94 26.57 2.05
C THR A 201 9.19 27.87 1.76
N GLU A 202 9.76 28.99 2.20
CA GLU A 202 9.46 30.29 1.63
C GLU A 202 9.61 30.10 0.12
N ILE A 203 8.49 29.89 -0.58
CA ILE A 203 8.48 29.93 -2.03
C ILE A 203 8.87 31.36 -2.34
N PRO A 204 10.07 31.63 -2.89
CA PRO A 204 10.47 32.99 -3.18
C PRO A 204 9.42 33.55 -4.14
N LEU A 205 8.83 34.69 -3.77
CA LEU A 205 7.89 35.38 -4.63
C LEU A 205 8.55 35.55 -6.01
N PRO A 206 7.87 35.16 -7.11
CA PRO A 206 8.43 35.37 -8.43
C PRO A 206 8.74 36.87 -8.60
N GLU A 207 9.90 37.18 -9.17
CA GLU A 207 10.26 38.57 -9.46
C GLU A 207 9.18 39.17 -10.36
N LEU A 208 8.47 40.18 -9.85
CA LEU A 208 7.52 40.94 -10.65
C LEU A 208 8.29 41.58 -11.81
N PRO A 209 7.82 41.45 -13.07
CA PRO A 209 8.41 42.18 -14.17
C PRO A 209 8.41 43.66 -13.82
N ILE A 210 9.59 44.27 -13.77
CA ILE A 210 9.72 45.72 -13.71
C ILE A 210 9.05 46.21 -15.00
N GLU A 211 7.98 47.01 -14.88
CA GLU A 211 7.40 47.70 -16.04
C GLU A 211 8.45 48.67 -16.58
N GLU A 212 9.31 48.18 -17.48
CA GLU A 212 10.10 49.03 -18.36
C GLU A 212 9.14 49.70 -19.35
N GLY A 213 8.73 50.91 -18.99
CA GLY A 213 8.34 51.95 -19.93
C GLY A 213 7.05 51.69 -20.71
N ILE A 214 5.91 52.03 -20.11
CA ILE A 214 4.83 52.63 -20.89
C ILE A 214 5.08 54.14 -20.84
N ILE A 215 5.82 54.64 -21.84
CA ILE A 215 5.83 56.05 -22.23
C ILE A 215 4.59 56.31 -23.09
#